data_AF-A0A645CTT7-F1
#
_entry.id   AF-A0A645CTT7-F1
#
_cell.length_a   1.000
_cell.length_b   1.000
_cell.length_c   1.000
_cell.angle_alpha   90.00
_cell.angle_beta   90.00
_cell.angle_gamma   90.00
#
_symmetry.space_group_name_H-M   'P 1'
#
loop_
_entity.id
_entity.type
_entity.pdbx_description
1 polymer ?
#
loop_
_entity_poly.entity_id
_entity_poly.type
_entity_poly.pdbx_seq_one_letter_code
_entity_poly.pdbx_strand_id
1 'polypeptide(L)' 'MKRNTGARGLRAIIEEMMKDIMFEVPSREEIEKVIIHEDTLVSKKPEYLMAKDGKRQPLKIESKSRGKRGSEPA' A
#
# COMPACT_ATOMS: atom_id res chain seq x y z
N MET A 1 -24.00 -5.19 -7.17
CA MET A 1 -23.48 -6.04 -6.08
C MET A 1 -23.23 -5.19 -4.84
N LYS A 2 -24.15 -5.15 -3.87
CA LYS A 2 -23.88 -4.57 -2.54
C LYS A 2 -23.36 -5.70 -1.66
N ARG A 3 -22.04 -5.76 -1.43
CA ARG A 3 -21.44 -6.78 -0.56
C ARG A 3 -21.76 -6.37 0.89
N ASN A 4 -22.70 -7.05 1.52
CA ASN A 4 -23.11 -6.86 2.93
C ASN A 4 -22.00 -7.36 3.90
N THR A 5 -20.78 -6.88 3.75
CA THR A 5 -19.59 -7.40 4.45
C THR A 5 -18.92 -6.38 5.36
N GLY A 6 -19.52 -5.20 5.54
CA GLY A 6 -19.01 -4.13 6.41
C GLY A 6 -17.54 -3.82 6.12
N ALA A 7 -16.75 -3.55 7.16
CA ALA A 7 -15.32 -3.26 7.03
C ALA A 7 -14.49 -4.40 6.38
N ARG A 8 -14.97 -5.65 6.43
CA ARG A 8 -14.29 -6.78 5.78
C ARG A 8 -14.40 -6.72 4.25
N GLY A 9 -15.46 -6.11 3.74
CA GLY A 9 -15.64 -5.88 2.29
C GLY A 9 -14.57 -4.97 1.70
N LEU A 10 -14.16 -3.95 2.45
CA LEU A 10 -13.14 -2.99 2.01
C LEU A 10 -11.80 -3.68 1.77
N ARG A 11 -11.39 -4.58 2.67
CA ARG A 11 -10.14 -5.34 2.51
C ARG A 11 -10.13 -6.15 1.22
N ALA A 12 -11.23 -6.84 0.92
CA ALA A 12 -11.33 -7.65 -0.29
C ALA A 12 -11.26 -6.80 -1.58
N ILE A 13 -11.90 -5.62 -1.58
CA ILE A 13 -11.85 -4.69 -2.72
C ILE A 13 -10.42 -4.18 -2.95
N ILE A 14 -9.74 -3.78 -1.86
CA ILE A 14 -8.36 -3.30 -1.95
C ILE A 14 -7.43 -4.43 -2.41
N GLU A 15 -7.56 -5.65 -1.88
CA GLU A 15 -6.73 -6.78 -2.29
C GLU A 15 -6.90 -7.13 -3.77
N GLU A 16 -8.13 -7.09 -4.29
CA GLU A 16 -8.40 -7.35 -5.70
C GLU A 16 -7.76 -6.30 -6.62
N MET A 17 -7.88 -5.02 -6.28
CA MET A 17 -7.28 -3.92 -7.05
C MET A 17 -5.74 -3.94 -6.96
N MET A 18 -5.20 -4.23 -5.78
CA MET A 18 -3.76 -4.15 -5.52
C MET A 18 -2.95 -5.32 -6.08
N LYS A 19 -3.58 -6.42 -6.52
CA LYS A 19 -2.87 -7.63 -6.98
C LYS A 19 -1.81 -7.34 -8.04
N ASP A 20 -2.18 -6.65 -9.11
CA ASP A 20 -1.29 -6.38 -10.23
C ASP A 20 -0.22 -5.36 -9.83
N ILE A 21 -0.63 -4.31 -9.10
CA ILE A 21 0.25 -3.25 -8.58
C ILE A 21 1.34 -3.85 -7.68
N MET A 22 0.97 -4.75 -6.77
CA MET A 22 1.91 -5.39 -5.85
C MET A 22 2.88 -6.36 -6.54
N PHE A 23 2.56 -6.83 -7.74
CA PHE A 23 3.45 -7.68 -8.53
C PHE A 23 4.45 -6.84 -9.34
N GLU A 24 3.98 -5.75 -9.96
CA GLU A 24 4.79 -4.92 -10.85
C GLU A 24 5.73 -3.98 -10.10
N VAL A 25 5.21 -3.26 -9.09
CA VAL A 25 5.93 -2.18 -8.39
C VAL A 25 7.20 -2.65 -7.66
N PRO A 26 7.29 -3.87 -7.08
CA PRO A 26 8.54 -4.33 -6.48
C PRO A 26 9.71 -4.42 -7.46
N SER A 27 9.44 -4.78 -8.72
CA SER A 27 10.45 -4.95 -9.77
C SER A 27 10.87 -3.64 -10.43
N ARG A 28 10.10 -2.57 -10.23
CA ARG A 28 10.32 -1.25 -10.81
C ARG A 28 11.00 -0.33 -9.80
N GLU A 29 12.33 -0.33 -9.79
CA GLU A 29 13.14 0.49 -8.88
C GLU A 29 12.96 1.99 -9.12
N GLU A 30 12.49 2.40 -10.30
CA GLU A 30 12.27 3.80 -10.66
C GLU A 30 11.01 4.40 -10.03
N ILE A 31 10.11 3.57 -9.46
CA ILE A 31 8.87 4.05 -8.83
C ILE A 31 9.13 4.44 -7.37
N GLU A 32 8.96 5.71 -7.04
CA GLU A 32 9.10 6.26 -5.68
C GLU A 32 7.77 6.26 -4.92
N LYS A 33 6.66 6.58 -5.59
CA LYS A 33 5.32 6.62 -4.97
C LYS A 33 4.25 6.11 -5.92
N VAL A 34 3.25 5.44 -5.36
CA VAL A 34 2.03 5.02 -6.07
C VAL A 34 0.86 5.81 -5.49
N ILE A 35 0.10 6.51 -6.34
CA ILE A 35 -1.06 7.30 -5.95
C ILE A 35 -2.31 6.59 -6.48
N ILE A 36 -3.27 6.34 -5.58
CA ILE A 36 -4.53 5.65 -5.88
C ILE A 36 -5.66 6.69 -5.82
N HIS A 37 -6.30 6.90 -6.96
CA HIS A 37 -7.46 7.78 -7.11
C HIS A 37 -8.75 6.94 -7.22
N GLU A 38 -9.91 7.59 -7.26
CA GLU A 38 -11.20 6.90 -7.38
C GLU A 38 -11.34 6.10 -8.68
N ASP A 39 -10.78 6.61 -9.77
CA ASP A 39 -10.77 5.98 -11.09
C ASP A 39 -9.91 4.71 -11.10
N THR A 40 -8.86 4.67 -10.28
CA THR A 40 -7.97 3.51 -10.11
C THR A 40 -8.74 2.29 -9.60
N LEU A 41 -9.82 2.48 -8.85
CA LEU A 41 -10.67 1.38 -8.37
C LEU A 41 -11.38 0.66 -9.52
N VAL A 42 -11.60 1.33 -10.65
CA VAL A 42 -12.27 0.78 -11.83
C VAL A 42 -11.26 0.39 -12.91
N SER A 43 -10.29 1.27 -13.17
CA SER A 43 -9.31 1.10 -14.25
C SER A 43 -8.16 0.16 -13.90
N LYS A 44 -7.92 -0.07 -12.60
CA LYS A 44 -6.76 -0.77 -12.03
C LYS A 44 -5.40 -0.16 -12.45
N LYS A 45 -5.40 1.11 -12.84
CA LYS A 45 -4.19 1.84 -13.28
C LYS A 45 -3.92 2.98 -12.32
N PRO A 46 -2.92 2.84 -11.43
CA PRO A 46 -2.55 3.91 -10.52
C PRO A 46 -1.63 4.92 -11.21
N GLU A 47 -1.48 6.09 -10.58
CA GLU A 47 -0.48 7.07 -10.97
C GLU A 47 0.85 6.75 -10.27
N TYR A 48 1.95 6.78 -11.03
CA TYR A 48 3.30 6.52 -10.51
C TYR A 48 4.13 7.80 -10.49
N LEU A 49 4.70 8.11 -9.33
CA LEU A 49 5.71 9.15 -9.18
C LEU A 49 7.09 8.49 -9.26
N MET A 50 7.90 8.97 -10.21
CA MET A 50 9.23 8.41 -10.48
C MET A 50 10.28 9.03 -9.56
N ALA A 51 11.26 8.22 -9.15
CA ALA A 51 12.41 8.65 -8.37
C ALA A 51 13.27 9.63 -9.17
N LYS A 52 13.71 10.72 -8.54
CA LYS A 52 14.56 11.75 -9.17
C LYS A 52 15.87 11.19 -9.73
N ASP A 53 16.46 10.22 -9.04
CA ASP A 53 17.75 9.62 -9.39
C ASP A 53 17.59 8.28 -10.13
N GLY A 54 16.38 7.96 -10.61
CA GLY A 54 16.07 6.71 -11.31
C GLY A 54 16.00 5.46 -10.41
N LYS A 55 16.37 5.57 -9.13
CA LYS A 55 16.20 4.52 -8.12
C LYS A 55 15.55 5.06 -6.86
N ARG A 56 14.50 4.39 -6.39
CA ARG A 56 13.82 4.68 -5.13
C ARG A 56 14.76 4.44 -3.96
N GLN A 57 14.82 5.39 -3.03
CA GLN A 57 15.56 5.20 -1.79
C GLN A 57 14.76 4.32 -0.83
N PRO A 58 15.41 3.44 -0.05
CA PRO A 58 14.72 2.65 0.95
C PRO A 58 14.04 3.56 1.97
N LEU A 59 12.76 3.27 2.27
CA LEU A 59 11.99 3.99 3.28
C LEU A 59 12.74 3.91 4.63
N LYS A 60 13.20 5.06 5.14
CA LYS A 60 13.66 5.16 6.54
C LYS A 60 12.44 5.03 7.43
N ILE A 61 12.16 3.81 7.90
CA ILE A 61 11.20 3.61 8.97
C ILE A 61 11.85 4.18 10.22
N GLU A 62 11.54 5.44 10.54
CA GLU A 62 11.87 5.97 11.86
C GLU A 62 11.15 5.09 12.88
N SER A 63 11.93 4.31 13.64
CA SER A 63 11.41 3.52 14.73
C SER A 63 10.87 4.48 15.77
N LYS A 64 9.59 4.85 15.69
CA LYS A 64 8.89 5.40 16.83
C LYS A 64 9.02 4.35 17.93
N SER A 65 9.79 4.69 18.95
CA SER A 65 10.02 3.88 20.13
C SER A 65 8.67 3.29 20.54
N ARG A 66 8.57 1.95 20.56
CA ARG A 66 7.45 1.27 21.21
C ARG A 66 7.45 1.76 22.66
N GLY A 67 6.57 2.70 22.98
CA GLY A 67 6.19 2.98 24.35
C GLY A 67 5.90 1.65 25.03
N LYS A 68 6.63 1.40 26.12
CA LYS A 68 6.58 0.24 27.00
C LYS A 68 5.11 -0.21 27.19
N ARG A 69 4.65 -1.21 26.43
CA ARG A 69 3.38 -1.91 26.76
C ARG A 69 3.72 -2.85 27.91
N GLY A 70 3.04 -2.62 29.03
CA GLY A 70 3.29 -3.26 30.31
C GLY A 70 3.34 -4.78 30.19
N SER A 71 4.17 -5.36 31.05
CA SER A 71 4.21 -6.78 31.36
C SER A 71 2.81 -7.30 31.68
N GLU A 72 2.33 -8.27 30.91
CA GLU A 72 1.24 -9.15 31.33
C GLU A 72 1.73 -9.94 32.57
N PRO A 73 0.99 -9.98 33.69
CA PRO A 73 1.32 -10.91 34.77
C PRO A 73 0.91 -12.33 34.37
N ALA A 74 1.70 -13.27 34.91
CA ALA A 74 1.76 -14.71 34.66
C ALA A 74 0.43 -15.48 34.55
#